data_AF-A0A938P424-F1
#
_entry.id   AF-A0A938P424-F1
#
_cell.length_a   1.000
_cell.length_b   1.000
_cell.length_c   1.000
_cell.angle_alpha   90.00
_cell.angle_beta   90.00
_cell.angle_gamma   90.00
#
_symmetry.space_group_name_H-M   'P 1'
#
loop_
_entity.id
_entity.type
_entity.pdbx_description
1 polymer ?
#
loop_
_entity_poly.entity_id
_entity_poly.type
_entity_poly.pdbx_seq_one_letter_code
_entity_poly.pdbx_strand_id
1 'polypeptide(L)'
;MAFDSGSVSFRLFALAREFGPADIEAFARHAAPPIETLSSEPIFGWVGGRHLLDRILTEETCVMGGYLHVTYMRAERKIPESLLRAHCRLEEEIELRARETNVLPRAVRAEIRQRVQEQLLPTMPPTLSGLPVVVDFRQDLLLAAAMSDKQIDLLSPYFRETTGVMPILLTADTAALKRKRINANDLSPVNFSPDPAAEPAPEPTLGMDFLTWLWYFWESEGGILRRSGGQQIGLMLEGPLTFFREGEGAHEAVLRKGTPLNSREAGTALYCGKKLKRAKLVLAEGDRIWSATVDADFGIRGLKLPKGEQIDPAGKFQERMLLIETYWSIFFELYDRFLDIRTTPARWADTLAGIQAWVGRRAS
;
A
#
# COMPACT_ATOMS: atom_id res chain seq x y z
N MET A 1 -6.55 12.79 10.25
CA MET A 1 -6.15 12.07 9.01
C MET A 1 -5.69 10.66 9.34
N ALA A 2 -5.29 9.83 8.35
CA ALA A 2 -5.05 8.39 8.55
C ALA A 2 -3.93 8.06 9.56
N PHE A 3 -2.93 8.94 9.73
CA PHE A 3 -1.86 8.75 10.70
C PHE A 3 -2.26 9.16 12.13
N ASP A 4 -3.27 10.01 12.33
CA ASP A 4 -3.67 10.51 13.66
C ASP A 4 -4.56 9.55 14.45
N SER A 5 -5.30 8.67 13.77
CA SER A 5 -6.32 7.85 14.43
C SER A 5 -6.66 6.58 13.65
N GLY A 6 -7.29 5.63 14.34
CA GLY A 6 -7.75 4.38 13.72
C GLY A 6 -6.61 3.52 13.16
N SER A 7 -6.96 2.67 12.20
CA SER A 7 -5.98 1.90 11.43
C SER A 7 -5.41 2.71 10.28
N VAL A 8 -4.14 2.44 9.94
CA VAL A 8 -3.41 3.19 8.91
C VAL A 8 -2.99 2.28 7.76
N SER A 9 -3.08 2.77 6.52
CA SER A 9 -2.50 2.08 5.36
C SER A 9 -1.45 2.99 4.74
N PHE A 10 -0.27 2.44 4.45
CA PHE A 10 0.83 3.21 3.90
C PHE A 10 1.80 2.33 3.11
N ARG A 11 2.60 3.01 2.28
CA ARG A 11 3.83 2.50 1.70
C ARG A 11 4.99 3.37 2.17
N LEU A 12 6.18 2.79 2.18
CA LEU A 12 7.42 3.46 2.57
C LEU A 12 8.21 3.87 1.34
N PHE A 13 8.81 5.06 1.40
CA PHE A 13 9.66 5.59 0.35
C PHE A 13 10.98 6.03 0.96
N ALA A 14 12.07 5.62 0.34
CA ALA A 14 13.40 6.12 0.64
C ALA A 14 13.58 7.54 0.11
N LEU A 15 14.15 8.40 0.94
CA LEU A 15 14.60 9.73 0.57
C LEU A 15 16.12 9.73 0.34
N ALA A 16 16.57 10.62 -0.54
CA ALA A 16 17.98 10.69 -0.98
C ALA A 16 18.83 11.70 -0.19
N ARG A 17 18.21 12.44 0.74
CA ARG A 17 18.86 13.38 1.66
C ARG A 17 18.13 13.37 2.99
N GLU A 18 18.82 13.90 4.00
CA GLU A 18 18.23 14.22 5.29
C GLU A 18 17.19 15.34 5.17
N PHE A 19 16.14 15.23 5.98
CA PHE A 19 15.10 16.23 6.13
C PHE A 19 15.10 16.77 7.57
N GLY A 20 14.65 18.00 7.74
CA GLY A 20 14.51 18.62 9.06
C GLY A 20 13.32 19.56 9.15
N PRO A 21 13.11 20.20 10.31
CA PRO A 21 11.95 21.06 10.55
C PRO A 21 11.79 22.19 9.51
N ALA A 22 12.90 22.81 9.10
CA ALA A 22 12.92 23.89 8.11
C ALA A 22 12.39 23.49 6.72
N ASP A 23 12.36 22.18 6.38
CA ASP A 23 11.80 21.73 5.11
C ASP A 23 10.31 22.06 4.97
N ILE A 24 9.60 22.35 6.08
CA ILE A 24 8.19 22.79 6.05
C ILE A 24 7.99 24.03 5.17
N GLU A 25 8.99 24.91 5.04
CA GLU A 25 8.91 26.09 4.18
C GLU A 25 8.69 25.73 2.70
N ALA A 26 9.28 24.62 2.24
CA ALA A 26 9.09 24.15 0.88
C ALA A 26 7.64 23.68 0.64
N PHE A 27 7.06 22.99 1.62
CA PHE A 27 5.65 22.60 1.59
C PHE A 27 4.72 23.81 1.69
N ALA A 28 5.03 24.79 2.53
CA ALA A 28 4.27 26.03 2.66
C ALA A 28 4.22 26.84 1.36
N ARG A 29 5.32 26.90 0.61
CA ARG A 29 5.36 27.52 -0.73
C ARG A 29 4.46 26.82 -1.76
N HIS A 30 4.20 25.53 -1.54
CA HIS A 30 3.33 24.70 -2.38
C HIS A 30 2.02 24.36 -1.64
N ALA A 31 1.60 25.19 -0.68
CA ALA A 31 0.34 25.01 0.02
C ALA A 31 -0.82 25.09 -0.97
N ALA A 32 -1.86 24.28 -0.74
CA ALA A 32 -3.02 24.27 -1.58
C ALA A 32 -3.65 25.67 -1.69
N PRO A 33 -4.12 26.08 -2.88
CA PRO A 33 -4.92 27.30 -3.04
C PRO A 33 -6.22 27.26 -2.20
N PRO A 34 -6.86 28.43 -1.98
CA PRO A 34 -8.19 28.46 -1.38
C PRO A 34 -9.18 27.63 -2.22
N ILE A 35 -10.09 26.91 -1.56
CA ILE A 35 -11.06 26.07 -2.29
C ILE A 35 -11.99 26.90 -3.18
N GLU A 36 -12.16 28.18 -2.83
CA GLU A 36 -12.92 29.17 -3.59
C GLU A 36 -12.33 29.45 -4.96
N THR A 37 -11.03 29.14 -5.19
CA THR A 37 -10.39 29.29 -6.51
C THR A 37 -10.64 28.09 -7.44
N LEU A 38 -11.42 27.09 -7.00
CA LEU A 38 -11.71 25.90 -7.81
C LEU A 38 -12.59 26.25 -9.02
N SER A 39 -12.01 26.07 -10.20
CA SER A 39 -12.66 26.24 -11.49
C SER A 39 -13.14 24.88 -12.06
N SER A 40 -13.14 24.72 -13.38
CA SER A 40 -13.28 23.43 -14.05
C SER A 40 -12.08 22.51 -13.85
N GLU A 41 -10.90 23.09 -13.60
CA GLU A 41 -9.67 22.32 -13.38
C GLU A 41 -9.50 21.96 -11.90
N PRO A 42 -9.04 20.75 -11.57
CA PRO A 42 -8.72 20.38 -10.20
C PRO A 42 -7.61 21.25 -9.61
N ILE A 43 -7.74 21.61 -8.34
CA ILE A 43 -6.65 22.21 -7.56
C ILE A 43 -5.90 21.13 -6.79
N PHE A 44 -4.61 21.35 -6.61
CA PHE A 44 -3.72 20.47 -5.86
C PHE A 44 -2.83 21.30 -4.93
N GLY A 45 -2.38 20.69 -3.84
CA GLY A 45 -1.30 21.24 -3.02
C GLY A 45 -1.24 20.66 -1.63
N TRP A 46 -0.29 21.15 -0.84
CA TRP A 46 -0.10 20.67 0.53
C TRP A 46 -1.07 21.32 1.50
N VAL A 47 -1.58 20.52 2.42
CA VAL A 47 -2.31 20.96 3.61
C VAL A 47 -1.76 20.23 4.83
N GLY A 48 -2.03 20.73 6.03
CA GLY A 48 -1.58 20.13 7.27
C GLY A 48 -2.29 18.81 7.57
N GLY A 49 -1.79 18.09 8.56
CA GLY A 49 -2.33 16.79 8.97
C GLY A 49 -3.72 16.82 9.63
N ARG A 50 -4.22 18.00 10.02
CA ARG A 50 -5.46 18.12 10.80
C ARG A 50 -6.72 17.93 9.95
N HIS A 51 -6.82 18.62 8.82
CA HIS A 51 -7.95 18.54 7.88
C HIS A 51 -7.56 18.99 6.47
N LEU A 52 -8.37 18.66 5.45
CA LEU A 52 -8.08 18.94 4.03
C LEU A 52 -8.15 20.43 3.64
N LEU A 53 -8.39 21.33 4.60
CA LEU A 53 -8.43 22.78 4.42
C LEU A 53 -7.37 23.48 5.29
N ASP A 54 -6.48 22.71 5.93
CA ASP A 54 -5.47 23.22 6.83
C ASP A 54 -4.30 23.80 6.04
N ARG A 55 -4.42 25.05 5.60
CA ARG A 55 -3.46 25.67 4.67
C ARG A 55 -2.31 26.40 5.37
N ILE A 56 -2.34 26.47 6.70
CA ILE A 56 -1.31 27.15 7.49
C ILE A 56 -0.25 26.11 7.89
N LEU A 57 0.76 26.00 7.04
CA LEU A 57 1.87 25.06 7.20
C LEU A 57 3.03 25.77 7.91
N THR A 58 3.16 25.54 9.21
CA THR A 58 4.28 26.04 10.01
C THR A 58 4.95 24.88 10.72
N GLU A 59 6.15 25.12 11.25
CA GLU A 59 6.83 24.14 12.08
C GLU A 59 5.95 23.74 13.28
N GLU A 60 5.29 24.68 13.95
CA GLU A 60 4.48 24.38 15.13
C GLU A 60 3.25 23.52 14.81
N THR A 61 2.68 23.64 13.61
CA THR A 61 1.45 22.92 13.22
C THR A 61 1.72 21.58 12.55
N CYS A 62 2.86 21.43 11.87
CA CYS A 62 3.14 20.29 11.00
C CYS A 62 4.34 19.46 11.45
N VAL A 63 5.19 19.95 12.34
CA VAL A 63 6.37 19.22 12.82
C VAL A 63 6.17 18.79 14.27
N MET A 64 6.20 17.48 14.51
CA MET A 64 5.98 16.88 15.83
C MET A 64 6.95 15.72 16.05
N GLY A 65 7.77 15.77 17.10
CA GLY A 65 8.57 14.61 17.53
C GLY A 65 9.54 14.03 16.49
N GLY A 66 10.08 14.86 15.61
CA GLY A 66 10.97 14.42 14.50
C GLY A 66 10.23 13.98 13.23
N TYR A 67 8.94 14.27 13.13
CA TYR A 67 8.12 13.98 11.97
C TYR A 67 7.53 15.25 11.38
N LEU A 68 7.52 15.37 10.05
CA LEU A 68 6.71 16.36 9.32
C LEU A 68 5.45 15.67 8.79
N HIS A 69 4.28 16.13 9.23
CA HIS A 69 2.98 15.57 8.88
C HIS A 69 2.15 16.54 8.03
N VAL A 70 1.98 16.21 6.76
CA VAL A 70 1.19 16.97 5.78
C VAL A 70 0.34 16.03 4.94
N THR A 71 -0.51 16.58 4.10
CA THR A 71 -1.36 15.83 3.17
C THR A 71 -1.26 16.47 1.79
N TYR A 72 -1.05 15.65 0.77
CA TYR A 72 -1.24 16.08 -0.61
C TYR A 72 -2.75 16.09 -0.91
N MET A 73 -3.32 17.28 -1.01
CA MET A 73 -4.76 17.50 -1.21
C MET A 73 -5.08 17.71 -2.68
N ARG A 74 -6.22 17.18 -3.11
CA ARG A 74 -6.86 17.47 -4.40
C ARG A 74 -8.31 17.88 -4.17
N ALA A 75 -8.70 19.01 -4.76
CA ALA A 75 -10.12 19.38 -4.89
C ALA A 75 -10.53 19.34 -6.36
N GLU A 76 -11.67 18.74 -6.64
CA GLU A 76 -12.26 18.71 -7.98
C GLU A 76 -13.78 18.77 -7.93
N ARG A 77 -14.40 19.22 -9.01
CA ARG A 77 -15.83 18.99 -9.24
C ARG A 77 -15.96 17.64 -9.91
N LYS A 78 -16.81 16.76 -9.35
CA LYS A 78 -17.00 15.42 -9.88
C LYS A 78 -18.47 15.08 -9.93
N ILE A 79 -18.95 14.72 -11.13
CA ILE A 79 -20.31 14.26 -11.31
C ILE A 79 -20.39 12.79 -10.85
N PRO A 80 -21.28 12.44 -9.90
CA PRO A 80 -21.54 11.04 -9.57
C PRO A 80 -22.06 10.30 -10.80
N GLU A 81 -21.51 9.12 -11.11
CA GLU A 81 -21.89 8.36 -12.31
C GLU A 81 -23.38 7.97 -12.33
N SER A 82 -23.99 7.75 -11.16
CA SER A 82 -25.44 7.52 -11.05
C SER A 82 -26.27 8.75 -11.48
N LEU A 83 -25.84 9.95 -11.08
CA LEU A 83 -26.49 11.21 -11.47
C LEU A 83 -26.31 11.47 -12.96
N LEU A 84 -25.10 11.29 -13.48
CA LEU A 84 -24.81 11.45 -14.90
C LEU A 84 -25.67 10.52 -15.76
N ARG A 85 -25.78 9.24 -15.38
CA ARG A 85 -26.63 8.26 -16.06
C ARG A 85 -28.10 8.65 -16.05
N ALA A 86 -28.62 9.14 -14.93
CA ALA A 86 -30.01 9.57 -14.82
C ALA A 86 -30.32 10.74 -15.76
N HIS A 87 -29.47 11.77 -15.79
CA HIS A 87 -29.66 12.91 -16.70
C HIS A 87 -29.49 12.53 -18.17
N CYS A 88 -28.50 11.70 -18.51
CA CYS A 88 -28.36 11.17 -19.88
C CYS A 88 -29.63 10.43 -20.30
N ARG A 89 -30.22 9.62 -19.40
CA ARG A 89 -31.43 8.87 -19.71
C ARG A 89 -32.63 9.76 -19.98
N LEU A 90 -32.82 10.83 -19.20
CA LEU A 90 -33.89 11.80 -19.44
C LEU A 90 -33.77 12.46 -20.81
N GLU A 91 -32.57 12.93 -21.16
CA GLU A 91 -32.29 13.54 -22.47
C GLU A 91 -32.45 12.55 -23.64
N GLU A 92 -32.01 11.30 -23.46
CA GLU A 92 -32.22 10.23 -24.44
C GLU A 92 -33.72 9.95 -24.66
N GLU A 93 -34.54 9.94 -23.61
CA GLU A 93 -35.99 9.73 -23.74
C GLU A 93 -36.68 10.86 -24.48
N ILE A 94 -36.24 12.11 -24.28
CA ILE A 94 -36.71 13.28 -25.04
C ILE A 94 -36.35 13.11 -26.53
N GLU A 95 -35.09 12.76 -26.81
CA GLU A 95 -34.59 12.60 -28.18
C GLU A 95 -35.24 11.42 -28.93
N LEU A 96 -35.48 10.29 -28.23
CA LEU A 96 -36.20 9.13 -28.78
C LEU A 96 -37.62 9.50 -29.20
N ARG A 97 -38.35 10.25 -28.35
CA ARG A 97 -39.69 10.74 -28.66
C ARG A 97 -39.67 11.71 -29.84
N ALA A 98 -38.71 12.63 -29.87
CA ALA A 98 -38.59 13.62 -30.95
C ALA A 98 -38.27 13.00 -32.32
N ARG A 99 -37.52 11.90 -32.34
CA ARG A 99 -37.15 11.17 -33.58
C ARG A 99 -38.12 10.03 -33.94
N GLU A 100 -39.15 9.80 -33.13
CA GLU A 100 -40.10 8.68 -33.27
C GLU A 100 -39.41 7.32 -33.45
N THR A 101 -38.32 7.10 -32.70
CA THR A 101 -37.51 5.87 -32.77
C THR A 101 -37.37 5.24 -31.39
N ASN A 102 -37.08 3.94 -31.38
CA ASN A 102 -36.84 3.17 -30.16
C ASN A 102 -35.35 3.05 -29.80
N VAL A 103 -34.45 3.48 -30.70
CA VAL A 103 -32.99 3.34 -30.50
C VAL A 103 -32.26 4.59 -31.00
N LEU A 104 -31.33 5.10 -30.17
CA LEU A 104 -30.41 6.17 -30.56
C LEU A 104 -29.06 5.61 -31.02
N PRO A 105 -28.48 6.18 -32.10
CA PRO A 105 -27.11 5.87 -32.50
C PRO A 105 -26.09 6.13 -31.37
N ARG A 106 -24.96 5.40 -31.40
CA ARG A 106 -23.90 5.57 -30.39
C ARG A 106 -23.34 7.00 -30.36
N ALA A 107 -23.17 7.64 -31.52
CA ALA A 107 -22.68 9.01 -31.61
C ALA A 107 -23.61 9.99 -30.88
N VAL A 108 -24.91 9.89 -31.10
CA VAL A 108 -25.93 10.74 -30.46
C VAL A 108 -25.92 10.57 -28.94
N ARG A 109 -25.82 9.34 -28.44
CA ARG A 109 -25.71 9.10 -26.98
C ARG A 109 -24.42 9.69 -26.40
N ALA A 110 -23.32 9.68 -27.15
CA ALA A 110 -22.07 10.31 -26.72
C ALA A 110 -22.20 11.84 -26.65
N GLU A 111 -22.84 12.47 -27.64
CA GLU A 111 -23.14 13.91 -27.65
C GLU A 111 -24.05 14.31 -26.48
N ILE A 112 -25.13 13.55 -26.23
CA ILE A 112 -26.01 13.75 -25.07
C ILE A 112 -25.19 13.68 -23.78
N ARG A 113 -24.37 12.63 -23.62
CA ARG A 113 -23.54 12.47 -22.43
C ARG A 113 -22.56 13.63 -22.25
N GLN A 114 -21.96 14.14 -23.32
CA GLN A 114 -21.06 15.29 -23.28
C GLN A 114 -21.80 16.56 -22.85
N ARG A 115 -22.94 16.88 -23.47
CA ARG A 115 -23.77 18.04 -23.12
C ARG A 115 -24.22 18.01 -21.66
N VAL A 116 -24.66 16.85 -21.18
CA VAL A 116 -25.04 16.66 -19.78
C VAL A 116 -23.84 16.88 -18.84
N GLN A 117 -22.63 16.42 -19.21
CA GLN A 117 -21.43 16.70 -18.41
C GLN A 117 -21.10 18.19 -18.34
N GLU A 118 -21.12 18.88 -19.48
CA GLU A 118 -20.82 20.32 -19.57
C GLU A 118 -21.82 21.15 -18.76
N GLN A 119 -23.09 20.74 -18.71
CA GLN A 119 -24.12 21.40 -17.90
C GLN A 119 -24.00 21.10 -16.40
N LEU A 120 -23.75 19.83 -16.03
CA LEU A 120 -23.75 19.43 -14.63
C LEU A 120 -22.45 19.80 -13.91
N LEU A 121 -21.29 19.64 -14.55
CA LEU A 121 -19.99 19.78 -13.89
C LEU A 121 -19.80 21.14 -13.17
N PRO A 122 -20.14 22.30 -13.77
CA PRO A 122 -19.99 23.61 -13.12
C PRO A 122 -20.93 23.84 -11.93
N THR A 123 -21.95 22.99 -11.76
CA THR A 123 -22.88 23.04 -10.63
C THR A 123 -22.50 22.08 -9.51
N MET A 124 -21.59 21.12 -9.78
CA MET A 124 -21.18 20.14 -8.77
C MET A 124 -20.42 20.84 -7.65
N PRO A 125 -20.70 20.49 -6.37
CA PRO A 125 -19.91 20.97 -5.25
C PRO A 125 -18.48 20.41 -5.32
N PRO A 126 -17.50 21.11 -4.70
CA PRO A 126 -16.15 20.60 -4.60
C PRO A 126 -16.12 19.28 -3.82
N THR A 127 -15.38 18.32 -4.35
CA THR A 127 -15.03 17.07 -3.66
C THR A 127 -13.55 17.13 -3.29
N LEU A 128 -13.25 16.91 -2.01
CA LEU A 128 -11.89 16.88 -1.50
C LEU A 128 -11.41 15.44 -1.35
N SER A 129 -10.16 15.20 -1.73
CA SER A 129 -9.43 13.97 -1.46
C SER A 129 -8.02 14.32 -0.99
N GLY A 130 -7.39 13.42 -0.23
CA GLY A 130 -6.04 13.65 0.26
C GLY A 130 -5.24 12.36 0.36
N LEU A 131 -3.94 12.49 0.16
CA LEU A 131 -2.94 11.47 0.46
C LEU A 131 -2.13 11.95 1.66
N PRO A 132 -2.47 11.52 2.89
CA PRO A 132 -1.65 11.79 4.06
C PRO A 132 -0.22 11.30 3.85
N VAL A 133 0.75 12.12 4.25
CA VAL A 133 2.17 11.76 4.23
C VAL A 133 2.87 12.19 5.51
N VAL A 134 3.86 11.41 5.92
CA VAL A 134 4.74 11.73 7.05
C VAL A 134 6.18 11.57 6.60
N VAL A 135 7.00 12.60 6.75
CA VAL A 135 8.46 12.50 6.61
C VAL A 135 9.04 12.22 7.99
N ASP A 136 9.77 11.11 8.13
CA ASP A 136 10.53 10.77 9.33
C ASP A 136 11.97 11.25 9.16
N PHE A 137 12.34 12.29 9.90
CA PHE A 137 13.66 12.90 9.84
C PHE A 137 14.78 11.98 10.36
N ARG A 138 14.44 10.97 11.16
CA ARG A 138 15.44 10.10 11.81
C ARG A 138 15.87 8.95 10.91
N GLN A 139 15.06 8.61 9.92
CA GLN A 139 15.23 7.42 9.06
C GLN A 139 15.32 7.77 7.57
N ASP A 140 15.14 9.04 7.20
CA ASP A 140 15.06 9.52 5.81
C ASP A 140 14.02 8.75 5.00
N LEU A 141 12.84 8.60 5.60
CA LEU A 141 11.70 7.90 5.03
C LEU A 141 10.51 8.82 4.86
N LEU A 142 9.81 8.65 3.75
CA LEU A 142 8.46 9.17 3.54
C LEU A 142 7.48 8.00 3.69
N LEU A 143 6.56 8.13 4.63
CA LEU A 143 5.38 7.28 4.76
C LEU A 143 4.25 7.96 3.99
N ALA A 144 3.63 7.27 3.05
CA ALA A 144 2.52 7.83 2.29
C ALA A 144 1.33 6.87 2.23
N ALA A 145 0.13 7.40 2.41
CA ALA A 145 -1.13 6.67 2.21
C ALA A 145 -1.49 6.46 0.73
N ALA A 146 -0.47 6.33 -0.13
CA ALA A 146 -0.60 6.04 -1.55
C ALA A 146 -0.49 4.52 -1.77
N MET A 147 -1.63 3.84 -1.88
CA MET A 147 -1.74 2.37 -1.92
C MET A 147 -1.93 1.80 -3.33
N SER A 148 -1.83 2.65 -4.36
CA SER A 148 -1.97 2.31 -5.78
C SER A 148 -0.97 3.11 -6.61
N ASP A 149 -0.56 2.55 -7.75
CA ASP A 149 0.44 3.18 -8.62
C ASP A 149 -0.03 4.55 -9.12
N LYS A 150 -1.32 4.68 -9.46
CA LYS A 150 -1.94 5.98 -9.78
C LYS A 150 -1.75 7.04 -8.69
N GLN A 151 -1.84 6.67 -7.40
CA GLN A 151 -1.62 7.63 -6.31
C GLN A 151 -0.14 7.98 -6.18
N ILE A 152 0.75 7.04 -6.45
CA ILE A 152 2.21 7.22 -6.40
C ILE A 152 2.68 8.10 -7.56
N ASP A 153 2.14 7.89 -8.75
CA ASP A 153 2.40 8.68 -9.96
C ASP A 153 1.93 10.13 -9.82
N LEU A 154 0.92 10.38 -8.97
CA LEU A 154 0.51 11.74 -8.61
C LEU A 154 1.39 12.33 -7.51
N LEU A 155 1.67 11.56 -6.45
CA LEU A 155 2.38 12.05 -5.27
C LEU A 155 3.87 12.30 -5.54
N SER A 156 4.56 11.35 -6.18
CA SER A 156 6.02 11.35 -6.25
C SER A 156 6.58 12.51 -7.07
N PRO A 157 6.04 12.84 -8.27
CA PRO A 157 6.47 14.01 -9.02
C PRO A 157 6.19 15.31 -8.27
N TYR A 158 5.03 15.43 -7.61
CA TYR A 158 4.68 16.63 -6.85
C TYR A 158 5.57 16.81 -5.61
N PHE A 159 5.89 15.72 -4.92
CA PHE A 159 6.85 15.72 -3.81
C PHE A 159 8.25 16.15 -4.29
N ARG A 160 8.69 15.68 -5.48
CA ARG A 160 9.94 16.11 -6.09
C ARG A 160 9.94 17.59 -6.45
N GLU A 161 8.86 18.09 -7.04
CA GLU A 161 8.69 19.51 -7.35
C GLU A 161 8.78 20.36 -6.08
N THR A 162 8.14 19.90 -5.00
CA THR A 162 8.12 20.59 -3.71
C THR A 162 9.49 20.60 -3.04
N THR A 163 10.16 19.44 -2.96
CA THR A 163 11.31 19.22 -2.06
C THR A 163 12.66 19.11 -2.77
N GLY A 164 12.64 19.01 -4.11
CA GLY A 164 13.79 18.66 -4.95
C GLY A 164 14.16 17.18 -4.95
N VAL A 165 13.48 16.33 -4.17
CA VAL A 165 13.85 14.92 -3.96
C VAL A 165 12.82 13.99 -4.58
N MET A 166 13.24 13.06 -5.41
CA MET A 166 12.37 11.98 -5.89
C MET A 166 12.26 10.90 -4.80
N PRO A 167 11.07 10.63 -4.24
CA PRO A 167 10.91 9.55 -3.28
C PRO A 167 10.97 8.20 -4.02
N ILE A 168 11.78 7.27 -3.52
CA ILE A 168 11.94 5.93 -4.12
C ILE A 168 11.08 4.95 -3.33
N LEU A 169 10.04 4.40 -3.96
CA LEU A 169 9.18 3.40 -3.32
C LEU A 169 10.01 2.20 -2.85
N LEU A 170 9.85 1.78 -1.60
CA LEU A 170 10.43 0.58 -1.04
C LEU A 170 9.53 -0.64 -1.33
N THR A 171 9.65 -1.19 -2.53
CA THR A 171 9.18 -2.54 -2.86
C THR A 171 10.14 -3.57 -2.27
N ALA A 172 9.83 -4.87 -2.39
CA ALA A 172 10.77 -5.93 -2.05
C ALA A 172 12.14 -5.71 -2.71
N ASP A 173 12.15 -5.51 -4.02
CA ASP A 173 13.37 -5.39 -4.82
C ASP A 173 14.20 -4.15 -4.47
N THR A 174 13.56 -2.97 -4.37
CA THR A 174 14.27 -1.74 -4.03
C THR A 174 14.71 -1.74 -2.55
N ALA A 175 13.96 -2.38 -1.66
CA ALA A 175 14.38 -2.59 -0.28
C ALA A 175 15.58 -3.54 -0.20
N ALA A 176 15.60 -4.65 -0.96
CA ALA A 176 16.74 -5.56 -1.01
C ALA A 176 18.01 -4.84 -1.50
N LEU A 177 17.88 -4.03 -2.55
CA LEU A 177 18.98 -3.23 -3.08
C LEU A 177 19.48 -2.20 -2.06
N LYS A 178 18.57 -1.45 -1.42
CA LYS A 178 18.95 -0.39 -0.48
C LYS A 178 19.55 -0.96 0.81
N ARG A 179 18.95 -2.02 1.36
CA ARG A 179 19.28 -2.57 2.68
C ARG A 179 20.43 -3.56 2.68
N LYS A 180 20.49 -4.41 1.65
CA LYS A 180 21.44 -5.54 1.57
C LYS A 180 22.32 -5.52 0.32
N ARG A 181 22.18 -4.52 -0.56
CA ARG A 181 22.89 -4.42 -1.85
C ARG A 181 22.63 -5.62 -2.77
N ILE A 182 21.44 -6.22 -2.66
CA ILE A 182 21.02 -7.35 -3.48
C ILE A 182 20.17 -6.81 -4.62
N ASN A 183 20.60 -7.05 -5.85
CA ASN A 183 19.79 -6.80 -7.04
C ASN A 183 18.89 -8.02 -7.29
N ALA A 184 17.57 -7.82 -7.35
CA ALA A 184 16.61 -8.91 -7.54
C ALA A 184 16.83 -9.65 -8.87
N ASN A 185 17.31 -8.96 -9.91
CA ASN A 185 17.59 -9.54 -11.21
C ASN A 185 18.79 -10.51 -11.22
N ASP A 186 19.65 -10.45 -10.21
CA ASP A 186 20.79 -11.37 -10.07
C ASP A 186 20.37 -12.69 -9.40
N LEU A 187 19.13 -12.78 -8.91
CA LEU A 187 18.59 -13.98 -8.27
C LEU A 187 17.86 -14.86 -9.29
N SER A 188 18.03 -16.18 -9.23
CA SER A 188 17.27 -17.10 -10.09
C SER A 188 15.79 -17.16 -9.67
N PRO A 189 14.82 -17.19 -10.60
CA PRO A 189 13.41 -17.42 -10.25
C PRO A 189 13.22 -18.73 -9.48
N VAL A 190 12.27 -18.73 -8.55
CA VAL A 190 12.03 -19.85 -7.62
C VAL A 190 10.68 -20.50 -7.90
N ASN A 191 10.63 -21.83 -7.83
CA ASN A 191 9.38 -22.59 -7.72
C ASN A 191 9.34 -23.34 -6.37
N PHE A 192 8.33 -23.04 -5.55
CA PHE A 192 8.09 -23.71 -4.28
C PHE A 192 7.22 -24.97 -4.38
N SER A 193 6.64 -25.24 -5.54
CA SER A 193 5.87 -26.46 -5.76
C SER A 193 6.78 -27.68 -5.95
N PRO A 194 6.45 -28.83 -5.37
CA PRO A 194 7.07 -30.11 -5.69
C PRO A 194 6.54 -30.72 -7.01
N ASP A 195 5.51 -30.13 -7.63
CA ASP A 195 4.95 -30.61 -8.90
C ASP A 195 5.94 -30.37 -10.06
N PRO A 196 6.42 -31.41 -10.76
CA PRO A 196 7.31 -31.25 -11.90
C PRO A 196 6.65 -30.50 -13.08
N ALA A 197 5.32 -30.44 -13.14
CA ALA A 197 4.59 -29.68 -14.16
C ALA A 197 4.52 -28.17 -13.83
N ALA A 198 4.89 -27.76 -12.61
CA ALA A 198 4.92 -26.35 -12.26
C ALA A 198 6.24 -25.72 -12.74
N GLU A 199 6.19 -25.01 -13.86
CA GLU A 199 7.32 -24.20 -14.32
C GLU A 199 7.53 -22.96 -13.43
N PRO A 200 8.79 -22.55 -13.15
CA PRO A 200 9.09 -21.32 -12.45
C PRO A 200 8.62 -20.09 -13.25
N ALA A 201 8.37 -18.99 -12.55
CA ALA A 201 8.08 -17.71 -13.19
C ALA A 201 9.26 -17.26 -14.08
N PRO A 202 9.01 -16.50 -15.16
CA PRO A 202 10.08 -16.00 -16.04
C PRO A 202 11.03 -15.05 -15.30
N GLU A 203 10.50 -14.28 -14.34
CA GLU A 203 11.26 -13.30 -13.57
C GLU A 203 11.19 -13.61 -12.06
N PRO A 204 12.23 -13.19 -11.29
CA PRO A 204 12.22 -13.27 -9.83
C PRO A 204 11.06 -12.48 -9.25
N THR A 205 10.39 -13.05 -8.25
CA THR A 205 9.21 -12.45 -7.62
C THR A 205 9.44 -12.29 -6.13
N LEU A 206 10.44 -11.47 -5.79
CA LEU A 206 11.07 -11.47 -4.46
C LEU A 206 10.09 -11.19 -3.32
N GLY A 207 9.11 -10.31 -3.54
CA GLY A 207 8.05 -10.04 -2.57
C GLY A 207 7.13 -11.23 -2.30
N MET A 208 6.75 -11.97 -3.35
CA MET A 208 5.95 -13.19 -3.20
C MET A 208 6.78 -14.35 -2.64
N ASP A 209 8.06 -14.40 -3.00
CA ASP A 209 9.01 -15.36 -2.42
C ASP A 209 9.14 -15.15 -0.92
N PHE A 210 9.30 -13.90 -0.49
CA PHE A 210 9.36 -13.53 0.90
C PHE A 210 8.08 -13.90 1.66
N LEU A 211 6.90 -13.53 1.17
CA LEU A 211 5.65 -13.85 1.88
C LEU A 211 5.38 -15.36 1.96
N THR A 212 5.74 -16.10 0.91
CA THR A 212 5.60 -17.57 0.92
C THR A 212 6.59 -18.20 1.90
N TRP A 213 7.84 -17.74 1.91
CA TRP A 213 8.85 -18.14 2.90
C TRP A 213 8.42 -17.78 4.33
N LEU A 214 7.83 -16.59 4.54
CA LEU A 214 7.39 -16.13 5.86
C LEU A 214 6.33 -17.06 6.44
N TRP A 215 5.45 -17.59 5.58
CA TRP A 215 4.47 -18.60 5.98
C TRP A 215 5.15 -19.91 6.41
N TYR A 216 6.04 -20.44 5.57
CA TYR A 216 6.81 -21.63 5.94
C TYR A 216 7.60 -21.43 7.24
N PHE A 217 8.28 -20.29 7.40
CA PHE A 217 9.04 -19.93 8.59
C PHE A 217 8.17 -19.90 9.85
N TRP A 218 6.97 -19.30 9.76
CA TRP A 218 6.02 -19.27 10.86
C TRP A 218 5.60 -20.68 11.32
N GLU A 219 5.31 -21.60 10.39
CA GLU A 219 4.88 -22.98 10.74
C GLU A 219 6.04 -23.89 11.18
N SER A 220 7.25 -23.68 10.64
CA SER A 220 8.40 -24.56 10.89
C SER A 220 9.22 -24.18 12.12
N GLU A 221 9.36 -22.88 12.41
CA GLU A 221 10.20 -22.38 13.52
C GLU A 221 9.36 -21.81 14.68
N GLY A 222 8.04 -22.06 14.69
CA GLY A 222 7.15 -21.66 15.77
C GLY A 222 6.86 -20.16 15.83
N GLY A 223 7.22 -19.40 14.79
CA GLY A 223 6.81 -18.01 14.65
C GLY A 223 7.38 -17.07 15.69
N ILE A 224 8.65 -17.21 16.08
CA ILE A 224 9.31 -16.28 17.01
C ILE A 224 10.50 -15.61 16.31
N LEU A 225 10.49 -14.28 16.23
CA LEU A 225 11.65 -13.48 15.84
C LEU A 225 12.38 -13.01 17.09
N ARG A 226 13.66 -13.33 17.19
CA ARG A 226 14.56 -12.78 18.22
C ARG A 226 15.29 -11.59 17.63
N ARG A 227 15.03 -10.40 18.17
CA ARG A 227 15.69 -9.16 17.73
C ARG A 227 17.06 -9.02 18.38
N SER A 228 17.94 -8.22 17.78
CA SER A 228 19.31 -7.97 18.28
C SER A 228 19.36 -7.42 19.71
N GLY A 229 18.29 -6.75 20.17
CA GLY A 229 18.15 -6.24 21.54
C GLY A 229 17.59 -7.25 22.56
N GLY A 230 17.46 -8.53 22.20
CA GLY A 230 16.94 -9.59 23.07
C GLY A 230 15.41 -9.69 23.15
N GLN A 231 14.69 -8.74 22.53
CA GLN A 231 13.23 -8.77 22.40
C GLN A 231 12.77 -9.99 21.59
N GLN A 232 11.71 -10.65 22.04
CA GLN A 232 11.05 -11.73 21.30
C GLN A 232 9.73 -11.24 20.74
N ILE A 233 9.56 -11.36 19.44
CA ILE A 233 8.33 -11.00 18.74
C ILE A 233 7.64 -12.29 18.31
N GLY A 234 6.42 -12.48 18.79
CA GLY A 234 5.52 -13.52 18.28
C GLY A 234 4.96 -13.11 16.93
N LEU A 235 4.96 -14.04 15.98
CA LEU A 235 4.40 -13.89 14.65
C LEU A 235 3.19 -14.79 14.49
N MET A 236 2.16 -14.25 13.86
CA MET A 236 1.03 -15.03 13.40
C MET A 236 0.58 -14.53 12.04
N LEU A 237 0.38 -15.46 11.12
CA LEU A 237 -0.27 -15.18 9.85
C LEU A 237 -1.74 -15.52 9.94
N GLU A 238 -2.57 -14.77 9.21
CA GLU A 238 -4.01 -14.97 9.14
C GLU A 238 -4.52 -14.70 7.72
N GLY A 239 -5.72 -15.23 7.43
CA GLY A 239 -6.45 -14.91 6.22
C GLY A 239 -7.09 -13.50 6.25
N PRO A 240 -7.61 -13.02 5.11
CA PRO A 240 -7.67 -13.70 3.82
C PRO A 240 -6.29 -13.84 3.17
N LEU A 241 -6.09 -14.94 2.43
CA LEU A 241 -4.87 -15.19 1.66
C LEU A 241 -5.14 -14.90 0.19
N THR A 242 -4.22 -14.19 -0.46
CA THR A 242 -4.24 -14.03 -1.92
C THR A 242 -3.01 -14.68 -2.50
N PHE A 243 -3.21 -15.59 -3.43
CA PHE A 243 -2.17 -16.27 -4.17
C PHE A 243 -2.12 -15.77 -5.60
N PHE A 244 -0.93 -15.71 -6.17
CA PHE A 244 -0.74 -15.29 -7.55
C PHE A 244 0.30 -16.14 -8.28
N ARG A 245 0.07 -16.38 -9.57
CA ARG A 245 1.04 -16.93 -10.53
C ARG A 245 0.82 -16.26 -11.89
N GLU A 246 1.92 -15.91 -12.54
CA GLU A 246 1.92 -15.44 -13.93
C GLU A 246 1.98 -16.64 -14.89
N GLY A 247 1.26 -16.60 -16.02
CA GLY A 247 1.14 -17.72 -16.99
C GLY A 247 -0.30 -18.08 -17.37
N GLU A 248 -0.52 -19.04 -18.27
CA GLU A 248 -1.88 -19.41 -18.73
C GLU A 248 -2.72 -20.06 -17.61
N GLY A 249 -3.95 -19.55 -17.40
CA GLY A 249 -4.91 -20.07 -16.41
C GLY A 249 -5.37 -19.04 -15.37
N ALA A 250 -5.91 -19.50 -14.24
CA ALA A 250 -6.35 -18.62 -13.15
C ALA A 250 -5.15 -18.02 -12.41
N HIS A 251 -4.81 -16.78 -12.74
CA HIS A 251 -3.67 -16.05 -12.19
C HIS A 251 -3.77 -15.79 -10.68
N GLU A 252 -4.98 -15.54 -10.17
CA GLU A 252 -5.22 -15.15 -8.78
C GLU A 252 -6.19 -16.11 -8.09
N ALA A 253 -5.87 -16.50 -6.86
CA ALA A 253 -6.78 -17.25 -5.99
C ALA A 253 -6.90 -16.53 -4.65
N VAL A 254 -8.14 -16.27 -4.20
CA VAL A 254 -8.41 -15.56 -2.94
C VAL A 254 -9.19 -16.48 -2.01
N LEU A 255 -8.58 -16.82 -0.87
CA LEU A 255 -9.20 -17.65 0.16
C LEU A 255 -9.68 -16.77 1.32
N ARG A 256 -10.99 -16.83 1.61
CA ARG A 256 -11.66 -16.00 2.62
C ARG A 256 -12.47 -16.87 3.57
N LYS A 257 -12.63 -16.42 4.83
CA LYS A 257 -13.42 -17.06 5.90
C LYS A 257 -12.88 -18.44 6.32
N GLY A 258 -13.29 -18.94 7.49
CA GLY A 258 -12.75 -20.19 8.07
C GLY A 258 -11.30 -20.06 8.56
N THR A 259 -10.52 -21.14 8.47
CA THR A 259 -9.07 -21.18 8.73
C THR A 259 -8.29 -21.41 7.42
N PRO A 260 -8.17 -20.41 6.52
CA PRO A 260 -7.56 -20.58 5.19
C PRO A 260 -6.15 -21.16 5.22
N LEU A 261 -5.39 -20.88 6.29
CA LEU A 261 -4.05 -21.43 6.43
C LEU A 261 -4.10 -22.95 6.49
N ASN A 262 -5.07 -23.54 7.18
CA ASN A 262 -5.19 -25.00 7.32
C ASN A 262 -6.03 -25.66 6.20
N SER A 263 -6.44 -24.91 5.17
CA SER A 263 -7.30 -25.46 4.12
C SER A 263 -6.48 -26.22 3.06
N ARG A 264 -7.05 -27.33 2.57
CA ARG A 264 -6.50 -28.06 1.41
C ARG A 264 -6.39 -27.15 0.19
N GLU A 265 -7.32 -26.20 0.02
CA GLU A 265 -7.33 -25.23 -1.08
C GLU A 265 -6.05 -24.39 -1.10
N ALA A 266 -5.53 -23.99 0.06
CA ALA A 266 -4.29 -23.22 0.15
C ALA A 266 -3.07 -24.09 -0.18
N GLY A 267 -3.08 -25.36 0.26
CA GLY A 267 -2.08 -26.36 -0.14
C GLY A 267 -2.07 -26.59 -1.66
N THR A 268 -3.24 -26.80 -2.27
CA THR A 268 -3.38 -26.96 -3.72
C THR A 268 -2.94 -25.72 -4.48
N ALA A 269 -3.24 -24.51 -4.00
CA ALA A 269 -2.79 -23.27 -4.64
C ALA A 269 -1.25 -23.20 -4.74
N LEU A 270 -0.56 -23.51 -3.64
CA LEU A 270 0.91 -23.60 -3.60
C LEU A 270 1.43 -24.74 -4.50
N TYR A 271 0.77 -25.91 -4.47
CA TYR A 271 1.12 -27.06 -5.31
C TYR A 271 0.97 -26.75 -6.82
N CYS A 272 0.01 -25.93 -7.21
CA CYS A 272 -0.10 -25.45 -8.60
C CYS A 272 0.93 -24.35 -8.96
N GLY A 273 1.90 -24.08 -8.09
CA GLY A 273 2.97 -23.10 -8.30
C GLY A 273 2.57 -21.65 -7.99
N LYS A 274 1.39 -21.39 -7.39
CA LYS A 274 1.05 -20.03 -6.95
C LYS A 274 1.84 -19.68 -5.69
N LYS A 275 2.21 -18.41 -5.57
CA LYS A 275 2.91 -17.87 -4.40
C LYS A 275 2.00 -16.94 -3.62
N LEU A 276 2.28 -16.77 -2.33
CA LEU A 276 1.52 -15.85 -1.49
C LEU A 276 1.82 -14.40 -1.90
N LYS A 277 0.78 -13.69 -2.34
CA LYS A 277 0.84 -12.27 -2.73
C LYS A 277 0.37 -11.34 -1.62
N ARG A 278 -0.50 -11.81 -0.74
CA ARG A 278 -1.06 -11.03 0.37
C ARG A 278 -1.51 -11.93 1.51
N ALA A 279 -1.23 -11.51 2.74
CA ALA A 279 -1.74 -12.14 3.96
C ALA A 279 -1.85 -11.11 5.09
N LYS A 280 -2.59 -11.45 6.15
CA LYS A 280 -2.59 -10.67 7.38
C LYS A 280 -1.43 -11.13 8.27
N LEU A 281 -0.58 -10.19 8.67
CA LEU A 281 0.52 -10.40 9.61
C LEU A 281 0.15 -9.76 10.95
N VAL A 282 0.25 -10.55 12.01
CA VAL A 282 0.09 -10.14 13.39
C VAL A 282 1.44 -10.28 14.08
N LEU A 283 1.87 -9.22 14.76
CA LEU A 283 3.08 -9.19 15.56
C LEU A 283 2.70 -8.93 17.02
N ALA A 284 3.34 -9.64 17.94
CA ALA A 284 3.10 -9.50 19.37
C ALA A 284 4.41 -9.34 20.15
N GLU A 285 4.48 -8.31 21.00
CA GLU A 285 5.58 -8.06 21.93
C GLU A 285 5.01 -7.82 23.33
N GLY A 286 5.02 -8.85 24.17
CA GLY A 286 4.25 -8.83 25.43
C GLY A 286 2.77 -8.59 25.15
N ASP A 287 2.19 -7.56 25.78
CA ASP A 287 0.78 -7.19 25.60
C ASP A 287 0.54 -6.27 24.38
N ARG A 288 1.60 -5.84 23.69
CA ARG A 288 1.48 -5.00 22.49
C ARG A 288 1.26 -5.87 21.27
N ILE A 289 0.13 -5.66 20.59
CA ILE A 289 -0.25 -6.40 19.39
C ILE A 289 -0.43 -5.43 18.23
N TRP A 290 0.27 -5.72 17.13
CA TRP A 290 0.08 -5.05 15.85
C TRP A 290 -0.55 -6.01 14.86
N SER A 291 -1.37 -5.48 13.95
CA SER A 291 -1.95 -6.31 12.91
C SER A 291 -2.21 -5.52 11.64
N ALA A 292 -1.68 -6.00 10.51
CA ALA A 292 -1.97 -5.42 9.20
C ALA A 292 -2.07 -6.50 8.13
N THR A 293 -2.69 -6.18 7.01
CA THR A 293 -2.52 -6.96 5.78
C THR A 293 -1.28 -6.44 5.05
N VAL A 294 -0.38 -7.35 4.69
CA VAL A 294 0.86 -7.06 3.97
C VAL A 294 0.78 -7.60 2.55
N ASP A 295 1.16 -6.77 1.59
CA ASP A 295 1.22 -7.11 0.17
C ASP A 295 2.66 -7.45 -0.24
N ALA A 296 2.83 -8.28 -1.27
CA ALA A 296 4.14 -8.61 -1.83
C ALA A 296 4.90 -7.37 -2.37
N ASP A 297 4.18 -6.30 -2.70
CA ASP A 297 4.74 -5.00 -3.07
C ASP A 297 5.08 -4.09 -1.88
N PHE A 298 5.04 -4.64 -0.66
CA PHE A 298 5.31 -3.98 0.62
C PHE A 298 4.32 -2.87 0.98
N GLY A 299 3.11 -2.88 0.41
CA GLY A 299 1.98 -2.15 0.94
C GLY A 299 1.52 -2.69 2.29
N ILE A 300 1.46 -1.83 3.31
CA ILE A 300 0.87 -2.12 4.62
C ILE A 300 -0.56 -1.61 4.64
N ARG A 301 -1.54 -2.50 4.84
CA ARG A 301 -2.97 -2.18 4.78
C ARG A 301 -3.63 -2.35 6.14
N GLY A 302 -4.29 -1.29 6.58
CA GLY A 302 -5.14 -1.29 7.76
C GLY A 302 -4.40 -1.70 9.04
N LEU A 303 -3.15 -1.26 9.20
CA LEU A 303 -2.35 -1.49 10.40
C LEU A 303 -3.09 -0.97 11.64
N LYS A 304 -3.47 -1.92 12.49
CA LYS A 304 -3.96 -1.69 13.84
C LYS A 304 -2.75 -1.63 14.76
N LEU A 305 -2.67 -0.54 15.52
CA LEU A 305 -1.62 -0.30 16.49
C LEU A 305 -2.08 -0.76 17.88
N PRO A 306 -1.14 -1.12 18.77
CA PRO A 306 -1.42 -1.24 20.20
C PRO A 306 -2.09 0.02 20.76
N LYS A 307 -2.76 -0.13 21.91
CA LYS A 307 -3.35 1.01 22.60
C LYS A 307 -2.24 1.93 23.10
N GLY A 308 -2.30 3.20 22.72
CA GLY A 308 -1.42 4.25 23.23
C GLY A 308 -1.90 4.83 24.56
N GLU A 309 -1.00 5.49 25.26
CA GLU A 309 -1.24 6.10 26.57
C GLU A 309 -1.35 7.63 26.51
N GLN A 310 -0.85 8.25 25.43
CA GLN A 310 -0.85 9.70 25.30
C GLN A 310 -2.26 10.27 25.17
N ILE A 311 -2.48 11.47 25.73
CA ILE A 311 -3.80 12.10 25.80
C ILE A 311 -3.89 13.31 24.87
N ASP A 312 -2.83 14.12 24.82
CA ASP A 312 -2.79 15.29 23.95
C ASP A 312 -2.60 14.88 22.47
N PRO A 313 -3.05 15.71 21.51
CA PRO A 313 -2.98 15.35 20.09
C PRO A 313 -1.57 15.10 19.55
N ALA A 314 -0.58 15.89 19.97
CA ALA A 314 0.79 15.80 19.45
C ALA A 314 1.51 14.56 20.01
N GLY A 315 1.37 14.30 21.31
CA GLY A 315 1.84 13.09 21.98
C GLY A 315 1.21 11.84 21.37
N LYS A 316 -0.10 11.84 21.12
CA LYS A 316 -0.80 10.74 20.43
C LYS A 316 -0.24 10.46 19.04
N PHE A 317 0.00 11.50 18.26
CA PHE A 317 0.57 11.35 16.92
C PHE A 317 1.98 10.76 17.00
N GLN A 318 2.86 11.32 17.85
CA GLN A 318 4.23 10.85 18.02
C GLN A 318 4.29 9.39 18.49
N GLU A 319 3.50 9.03 19.50
CA GLU A 319 3.42 7.65 19.99
C GLU A 319 2.96 6.69 18.89
N ARG A 320 1.95 7.07 18.11
CA ARG A 320 1.49 6.27 16.98
C ARG A 320 2.57 6.09 15.92
N MET A 321 3.35 7.12 15.61
CA MET A 321 4.44 7.02 14.65
C MET A 321 5.55 6.08 15.12
N LEU A 322 5.89 6.09 16.42
CA LEU A 322 6.81 5.12 17.01
C LEU A 322 6.29 3.67 16.95
N LEU A 323 4.98 3.48 17.15
CA LEU A 323 4.35 2.16 17.01
C LEU A 323 4.32 1.69 15.54
N ILE A 324 4.11 2.60 14.59
CA ILE A 324 4.22 2.32 13.15
C ILE A 324 5.66 1.95 12.79
N GLU A 325 6.64 2.69 13.30
CA GLU A 325 8.07 2.41 13.15
C GLU A 325 8.43 1.01 13.63
N THR A 326 8.01 0.67 14.84
CA THR A 326 8.25 -0.65 15.41
C THR A 326 7.75 -1.75 14.46
N TYR A 327 6.53 -1.61 13.94
CA TYR A 327 5.95 -2.59 13.02
C TYR A 327 6.77 -2.77 11.74
N TRP A 328 7.08 -1.68 11.02
CA TRP A 328 7.81 -1.82 9.77
C TRP A 328 9.27 -2.21 9.99
N SER A 329 9.87 -1.87 11.13
CA SER A 329 11.23 -2.31 11.48
C SER A 329 11.29 -3.82 11.64
N ILE A 330 10.31 -4.41 12.32
CA ILE A 330 10.20 -5.87 12.49
C ILE A 330 9.94 -6.54 11.14
N PHE A 331 9.06 -5.96 10.33
CA PHE A 331 8.79 -6.47 8.97
C PHE A 331 10.07 -6.52 8.12
N PHE A 332 10.89 -5.46 8.15
CA PHE A 332 12.16 -5.48 7.43
C PHE A 332 13.23 -6.36 8.06
N GLU A 333 13.25 -6.57 9.38
CA GLU A 333 14.14 -7.57 10.00
C GLU A 333 13.82 -8.99 9.51
N LEU A 334 12.53 -9.33 9.38
CA LEU A 334 12.11 -10.60 8.78
C LEU A 334 12.55 -10.69 7.32
N TYR A 335 12.42 -9.59 6.58
CA TYR A 335 12.84 -9.54 5.19
C TYR A 335 14.36 -9.67 5.03
N ASP A 336 15.14 -8.99 5.87
CA ASP A 336 16.60 -9.08 5.90
C ASP A 336 17.05 -10.51 6.21
N ARG A 337 16.38 -11.20 7.16
CA ARG A 337 16.63 -12.62 7.46
C ARG A 337 16.33 -13.52 6.25
N PHE A 338 15.22 -13.27 5.56
CA PHE A 338 14.90 -13.98 4.32
C PHE A 338 15.99 -13.77 3.26
N LEU A 339 16.43 -12.53 3.04
CA LEU A 339 17.47 -12.20 2.07
C LEU A 339 18.81 -12.89 2.39
N ASP A 340 19.20 -12.94 3.67
CA ASP A 340 20.42 -13.62 4.11
C ASP A 340 20.36 -15.14 3.83
N ILE A 341 19.19 -15.76 3.99
CA ILE A 341 18.97 -17.17 3.60
C ILE A 341 18.98 -17.30 2.07
N ARG A 342 18.24 -16.44 1.38
CA ARG A 342 17.99 -16.47 -0.07
C ARG A 342 19.25 -16.31 -0.91
N THR A 343 20.25 -15.62 -0.37
CA THR A 343 21.55 -15.36 -1.01
C THR A 343 22.66 -16.31 -0.58
N THR A 344 22.41 -17.20 0.39
CA THR A 344 23.37 -18.21 0.82
C THR A 344 23.03 -19.55 0.14
N PRO A 345 23.78 -20.03 -0.87
CA PRO A 345 23.35 -21.16 -1.72
C PRO A 345 22.99 -22.43 -0.95
N ALA A 346 23.82 -22.84 0.02
CA ALA A 346 23.56 -24.03 0.83
C ALA A 346 22.29 -23.87 1.69
N ARG A 347 22.15 -22.76 2.41
CA ARG A 347 20.95 -22.48 3.23
C ARG A 347 19.69 -22.37 2.38
N TRP A 348 19.81 -21.77 1.20
CA TRP A 348 18.69 -21.64 0.27
C TRP A 348 18.25 -23.00 -0.27
N ALA A 349 19.18 -23.87 -0.65
CA ALA A 349 18.86 -25.22 -1.12
C ALA A 349 18.11 -26.03 -0.05
N ASP A 350 18.59 -26.01 1.19
CA ASP A 350 17.93 -26.69 2.32
C ASP A 350 16.55 -26.10 2.60
N THR A 351 16.43 -24.76 2.59
CA THR A 351 15.17 -24.06 2.83
C THR A 351 14.15 -24.38 1.73
N LEU A 352 14.58 -24.37 0.46
CA LEU A 352 13.73 -24.67 -0.68
C LEU A 352 13.21 -26.11 -0.63
N ALA A 353 14.07 -27.09 -0.33
CA ALA A 353 13.66 -28.47 -0.14
C ALA A 353 12.64 -28.61 1.01
N GLY A 354 12.86 -27.89 2.12
CA GLY A 354 11.92 -27.84 3.25
C GLY A 354 10.55 -27.27 2.85
N ILE A 355 10.53 -26.17 2.08
CA ILE A 355 9.30 -25.55 1.58
C ILE A 355 8.58 -26.51 0.61
N GLN A 356 9.27 -27.14 -0.34
CA GLN A 356 8.64 -28.08 -1.28
C GLN A 356 8.02 -29.28 -0.57
N ALA A 357 8.71 -29.85 0.42
CA ALA A 357 8.17 -30.92 1.25
C ALA A 357 6.96 -30.46 2.07
N TRP A 358 6.99 -29.23 2.60
CA TRP A 358 5.87 -28.62 3.31
C TRP A 358 4.66 -28.40 2.40
N VAL A 359 4.84 -27.88 1.18
CA VAL A 359 3.79 -27.74 0.17
C VAL A 359 3.19 -29.10 -0.18
N GLY A 360 4.02 -30.12 -0.41
CA GLY A 360 3.56 -31.48 -0.73
C GLY A 360 2.64 -32.06 0.35
N ARG A 361 3.01 -31.95 1.63
CA ARG A 361 2.20 -32.42 2.77
C ARG A 361 0.88 -31.67 2.94
N ARG A 362 0.82 -30.41 2.51
CA ARG A 362 -0.40 -29.58 2.63
C ARG A 362 -1.40 -29.83 1.51
N ALA A 363 -0.92 -30.28 0.35
CA ALA A 363 -1.74 -30.57 -0.81
C ALA A 363 -2.37 -31.97 -0.75
N SER A 364 -1.69 -32.94 -0.11
CA SER A 364 -2.23 -34.26 0.22
C SER A 364 -3.36 -34.14 1.23
#